data_AF-A0A4Q2Z927-F1
#
_entry.id   AF-A0A4Q2Z927-F1
#
_cell.length_a   1.000
_cell.length_b   1.000
_cell.length_c   1.000
_cell.angle_alpha   90.00
_cell.angle_beta   90.00
_cell.angle_gamma   90.00
#
_symmetry.space_group_name_H-M   'P 1'
#
loop_
_entity.id
_entity.type
_entity.pdbx_description
1 polymer ?
#
loop_
_entity_poly.entity_id
_entity_poly.type
_entity_poly.pdbx_seq_one_letter_code
_entity_poly.pdbx_strand_id
1 'polypeptide(L)'
;MKVTRVCCQGCGADLEIDDSIRYVTCNYCNTRLEVVHDETVTHTRLLDKIERTTERMANNLKVIELQNDLERLDREWESRRQSLLVRNKQGHVSEPSSVGSVAGGFVAIAVGVVWIIATSSMHAPLFPIFGLLIIGVAIYGMVSGTNKATAFKSGRENYESEREDLIARLEEERRR
;
A
#
# COMPACT_ATOMS: atom_id res chain seq x y z
N MET A 1 -52.04 15.29 -36.78
CA MET A 1 -50.63 15.22 -36.33
C MET A 1 -50.29 16.56 -35.75
N LYS A 2 -49.89 16.61 -34.48
CA LYS A 2 -49.55 17.85 -33.78
C LYS A 2 -48.04 17.78 -33.54
N VAL A 3 -47.31 18.66 -34.19
CA VAL A 3 -45.85 18.74 -34.07
C VAL A 3 -45.54 19.77 -32.98
N THR A 4 -44.83 19.33 -31.95
CA THR A 4 -44.42 20.17 -30.83
C THR A 4 -42.92 20.39 -30.92
N ARG A 5 -42.48 21.65 -30.79
CA ARG A 5 -41.06 22.00 -30.76
C ARG A 5 -40.54 21.91 -29.33
N VAL A 6 -39.49 21.13 -29.14
CA VAL A 6 -38.79 20.98 -27.85
C VAL A 6 -37.30 21.17 -28.04
N CYS A 7 -36.62 21.73 -27.04
CA CYS A 7 -35.17 21.86 -27.09
C CYS A 7 -34.49 20.61 -26.51
N CYS A 8 -33.37 20.23 -27.11
CA CYS A 8 -32.50 19.19 -26.56
C CYS A 8 -31.82 19.67 -25.26
N GLN A 9 -32.04 18.97 -24.14
CA GLN A 9 -31.32 19.25 -22.88
C GLN A 9 -29.78 19.04 -22.95
N GLY A 10 -29.28 18.34 -23.99
CA GLY A 10 -27.85 18.08 -24.17
C GLY A 10 -27.09 19.19 -24.88
N CYS A 11 -27.64 19.72 -26.00
CA CYS A 11 -26.96 20.69 -26.86
C CYS A 11 -27.77 21.96 -27.17
N GLY A 12 -29.03 22.04 -26.72
CA GLY A 12 -29.90 23.20 -27.00
C GLY A 12 -30.48 23.25 -28.42
N ALA A 13 -30.26 22.24 -29.26
CA ALA A 13 -30.85 22.20 -30.59
C ALA A 13 -32.38 22.01 -30.54
N ASP A 14 -33.09 22.68 -31.45
CA ASP A 14 -34.54 22.53 -31.61
C ASP A 14 -34.86 21.19 -32.27
N LEU A 15 -35.81 20.47 -31.68
CA LEU A 15 -36.31 19.18 -32.14
C LEU A 15 -37.80 19.29 -32.39
N GLU A 16 -38.23 18.80 -33.54
CA GLU A 16 -39.63 18.63 -33.87
C GLU A 16 -40.04 17.19 -33.58
N ILE A 17 -40.98 17.02 -32.67
CA ILE A 17 -41.46 15.71 -32.24
C ILE A 17 -42.98 15.64 -32.32
N ASP A 18 -43.50 14.46 -32.63
CA ASP A 18 -44.92 14.16 -32.56
C ASP A 18 -45.29 13.74 -31.12
N ASP A 19 -46.51 14.08 -30.68
CA ASP A 19 -47.02 13.79 -29.33
C ASP A 19 -47.00 12.28 -28.99
N SER A 20 -46.96 11.39 -29.98
CA SER A 20 -46.90 9.94 -29.76
C SER A 20 -45.49 9.40 -29.45
N ILE A 21 -44.44 10.19 -29.62
CA ILE A 21 -43.05 9.73 -29.51
C ILE A 21 -42.55 9.89 -28.07
N ARG A 22 -42.12 8.78 -27.47
CA ARG A 22 -41.54 8.74 -26.11
C ARG A 22 -40.03 8.89 -26.06
N TYR A 23 -39.32 8.43 -27.10
CA TYR A 23 -37.87 8.48 -27.17
C TYR A 23 -37.43 9.09 -28.48
N VAL A 24 -36.53 10.06 -28.41
CA VAL A 24 -35.96 10.74 -29.58
C VAL A 24 -34.45 10.82 -29.48
N THR A 25 -33.77 10.62 -30.60
CA THR A 25 -32.32 10.84 -30.69
C THR A 25 -32.09 12.19 -31.35
N CYS A 26 -31.31 13.06 -30.71
CA CYS A 26 -30.99 14.36 -31.30
C CYS A 26 -30.05 14.19 -32.50
N ASN A 27 -30.41 14.72 -33.68
CA ASN A 27 -29.55 14.65 -34.87
C ASN A 27 -28.26 15.50 -34.79
N TYR A 28 -28.18 16.42 -33.83
CA TYR A 28 -27.00 17.27 -33.64
C TYR A 28 -25.96 16.66 -32.69
N CYS A 29 -26.39 16.23 -31.49
CA CYS A 29 -25.49 15.69 -30.46
C CYS A 29 -25.57 14.16 -30.31
N ASN A 30 -26.38 13.48 -31.13
CA ASN A 30 -26.62 12.04 -31.09
C ASN A 30 -27.01 11.49 -29.71
N THR A 31 -27.50 12.34 -28.81
CA THR A 31 -27.86 11.92 -27.46
C THR A 31 -29.29 11.40 -27.42
N ARG A 32 -29.50 10.30 -26.70
CA ARG A 32 -30.82 9.71 -26.50
C ARG A 32 -31.58 10.44 -25.40
N LEU A 33 -32.79 10.88 -25.73
CA LEU A 33 -33.66 11.68 -24.87
C LEU A 33 -34.98 10.94 -24.68
N GLU A 34 -35.50 10.94 -23.46
CA GLU A 34 -36.91 10.66 -23.18
C GLU A 34 -37.70 11.96 -23.28
N VAL A 35 -38.82 11.93 -23.99
CA VAL A 35 -39.77 13.02 -24.07
C VAL A 35 -40.81 12.80 -22.98
N VAL A 36 -40.88 13.73 -22.03
CA VAL A 36 -41.87 13.75 -20.97
C VAL A 36 -42.94 14.77 -21.35
N HIS A 37 -44.17 14.29 -21.48
CA HIS A 37 -45.36 15.10 -21.76
C HIS A 37 -46.09 15.35 -20.44
N ASP A 38 -45.90 16.52 -19.83
CA ASP A 38 -46.71 16.95 -18.70
C ASP A 38 -47.95 17.72 -19.18
N GLU A 39 -48.95 17.88 -18.30
CA GLU A 39 -50.22 18.57 -18.61
C GLU A 39 -50.03 20.01 -19.12
N THR A 40 -48.89 20.63 -18.83
CA THR A 40 -48.62 22.05 -19.17
C THR A 40 -47.41 22.24 -20.07
N VAL A 41 -46.46 21.29 -20.13
CA VAL A 41 -45.19 21.44 -20.86
C VAL A 41 -44.68 20.08 -21.35
N THR A 42 -44.22 20.03 -22.60
CA THR A 42 -43.42 18.91 -23.11
C THR A 42 -41.93 19.24 -22.99
N HIS A 43 -41.16 18.41 -22.30
CA HIS A 43 -39.71 18.60 -22.12
C HIS A 43 -38.93 17.30 -22.38
N THR A 44 -37.64 17.43 -22.73
CA THR A 44 -36.75 16.27 -22.94
C THR A 44 -35.94 15.98 -21.67
N ARG A 45 -35.60 14.71 -21.42
CA ARG A 45 -34.71 14.27 -20.32
C ARG A 45 -33.63 13.34 -20.89
N LEU A 46 -32.38 13.55 -20.48
CA LEU A 46 -31.22 12.76 -20.92
C LEU A 46 -31.22 11.37 -20.25
N LEU A 47 -31.21 10.28 -21.04
CA LEU A 47 -31.09 8.91 -20.50
C LEU A 47 -29.62 8.49 -20.29
N ASP A 48 -28.73 8.77 -21.26
CA ASP A 48 -27.41 8.12 -21.35
C ASP A 48 -26.34 8.64 -20.37
N LYS A 49 -26.60 9.71 -19.62
CA LYS A 49 -25.55 10.40 -18.84
C LYS A 49 -25.38 9.88 -17.40
N ILE A 50 -26.31 9.07 -16.90
CA ILE A 50 -26.29 8.63 -15.49
C ILE A 50 -25.49 7.33 -15.33
N GLU A 51 -25.78 6.29 -16.11
CA GLU A 51 -25.11 4.98 -15.98
C GLU A 51 -23.60 5.05 -16.27
N ARG A 52 -23.19 5.71 -17.37
CA ARG A 52 -21.77 5.86 -17.72
C ARG A 52 -20.97 6.71 -16.74
N THR A 53 -21.61 7.67 -16.08
CA THR A 53 -20.95 8.52 -15.09
C THR A 53 -20.78 7.76 -13.78
N THR A 54 -21.78 6.97 -13.37
CA THR A 54 -21.72 6.15 -12.15
C THR A 54 -20.70 5.01 -12.28
N GLU A 55 -20.64 4.30 -13.41
CA GLU A 55 -19.62 3.25 -13.64
C GLU A 55 -18.20 3.80 -13.63
N ARG A 56 -17.97 4.92 -14.33
CA ARG A 56 -16.65 5.56 -14.37
C ARG A 56 -16.23 6.12 -13.01
N MET A 57 -17.18 6.65 -12.24
CA MET A 57 -16.92 7.07 -10.85
C MET A 57 -16.61 5.88 -9.94
N ALA A 58 -17.34 4.76 -10.07
CA ALA A 58 -17.10 3.55 -9.28
C ALA A 58 -15.72 2.94 -9.56
N ASN A 59 -15.30 2.85 -10.83
CA ASN A 59 -13.97 2.37 -11.20
C ASN A 59 -12.86 3.29 -10.64
N ASN A 60 -13.02 4.61 -10.80
CA ASN A 60 -12.08 5.58 -10.23
C ASN A 60 -11.94 5.46 -8.70
N LEU A 61 -13.05 5.21 -7.97
CA LEU A 61 -13.00 4.99 -6.52
C LEU A 61 -12.18 3.75 -6.16
N LYS A 62 -12.36 2.64 -6.90
CA LYS A 62 -11.62 1.40 -6.66
C LYS A 62 -10.13 1.53 -6.94
N VAL A 63 -9.75 2.26 -7.99
CA VAL A 63 -8.35 2.61 -8.27
C VAL A 63 -7.74 3.44 -7.13
N ILE A 64 -8.49 4.42 -6.62
CA ILE A 64 -8.03 5.25 -5.49
C ILE A 64 -7.85 4.42 -4.22
N GLU A 65 -8.78 3.51 -3.93
CA GLU A 65 -8.69 2.60 -2.77
C GLU A 65 -7.43 1.72 -2.85
N LEU A 66 -7.18 1.09 -4.00
CA LEU A 66 -5.98 0.27 -4.21
C LEU A 66 -4.69 1.08 -4.10
N GLN A 67 -4.68 2.33 -4.57
CA GLN A 67 -3.53 3.23 -4.39
C GLN A 67 -3.31 3.57 -2.91
N ASN A 68 -4.38 3.83 -2.16
CA ASN A 68 -4.29 4.12 -0.74
C ASN A 68 -3.79 2.93 0.07
N ASP A 69 -4.26 1.73 -0.26
CA ASP A 69 -3.82 0.49 0.37
C ASP A 69 -2.33 0.22 0.12
N LEU A 70 -1.86 0.46 -1.12
CA LEU A 70 -0.44 0.35 -1.45
C LEU A 70 0.41 1.36 -0.68
N GLU A 71 -0.04 2.61 -0.59
CA GLU A 71 0.66 3.64 0.19
C GLU A 71 0.68 3.31 1.69
N ARG A 72 -0.42 2.76 2.23
CA ARG A 72 -0.48 2.29 3.62
C ARG A 72 0.51 1.15 3.85
N LEU A 73 0.54 0.17 2.96
CA LEU A 73 1.46 -0.96 3.03
C LEU A 73 2.92 -0.48 3.02
N ASP A 74 3.28 0.43 2.11
CA ASP A 74 4.62 1.00 2.01
C ASP A 74 5.02 1.75 3.29
N ARG A 75 4.12 2.56 3.86
CA ARG A 75 4.36 3.28 5.12
C ARG A 75 4.55 2.33 6.30
N GLU A 76 3.70 1.31 6.41
CA GLU A 76 3.80 0.30 7.46
C GLU A 76 5.12 -0.48 7.37
N TRP A 77 5.49 -0.90 6.15
CA TRP A 77 6.75 -1.58 5.93
C TRP A 77 7.93 -0.69 6.29
N GLU A 78 7.98 0.56 5.84
CA GLU A 78 9.08 1.47 6.15
C GLU A 78 9.20 1.71 7.67
N SER A 79 8.08 1.85 8.38
CA SER A 79 8.07 1.97 9.85
C SER A 79 8.62 0.71 10.53
N ARG A 80 8.15 -0.49 10.14
CA ARG A 80 8.64 -1.76 10.69
C ARG A 80 10.11 -1.98 10.36
N ARG A 81 10.51 -1.71 9.12
CA ARG A 81 11.89 -1.79 8.62
C ARG A 81 12.82 -0.93 9.46
N GLN A 82 12.48 0.34 9.71
CA GLN A 82 13.28 1.23 10.54
C GLN A 82 13.49 0.72 11.97
N SER A 83 12.49 0.04 12.56
CA SER A 83 12.62 -0.57 13.89
C SER A 83 13.54 -1.79 13.94
N LEU A 84 13.70 -2.48 12.81
CA LEU A 84 14.50 -3.70 12.68
C LEU A 84 15.95 -3.40 12.25
N LEU A 85 16.18 -2.28 11.58
CA LEU A 85 17.52 -1.85 11.16
C LEU A 85 18.43 -1.59 12.36
N VAL A 86 19.69 -1.99 12.22
CA VAL A 86 20.72 -1.80 13.27
C VAL A 86 21.56 -0.60 12.90
N ARG A 87 21.68 0.36 13.82
CA ARG A 87 22.61 1.49 13.69
C ARG A 87 23.97 1.09 14.22
N ASN A 88 25.01 1.27 13.41
CA ASN A 88 26.38 1.13 13.90
C ASN A 88 26.81 2.37 14.70
N LYS A 89 27.97 2.29 15.35
CA LYS A 89 28.53 3.41 16.13
C LYS A 89 28.85 4.65 15.30
N GLN A 90 28.99 4.50 13.98
CA GLN A 90 29.25 5.56 13.02
C GLN A 90 27.96 6.18 12.45
N GLY A 91 26.78 5.76 12.91
CA GLY A 91 25.49 6.27 12.45
C GLY A 91 25.01 5.71 11.12
N HIS A 92 25.77 4.81 10.49
CA HIS A 92 25.29 4.09 9.31
C HIS A 92 24.25 3.05 9.73
N VAL A 93 23.18 3.02 8.95
CA VAL A 93 22.09 2.07 9.08
C VAL A 93 22.42 0.89 8.17
N SER A 94 22.62 -0.29 8.76
CA SER A 94 22.89 -1.51 8.02
C SER A 94 21.74 -2.50 8.18
N GLU A 95 21.47 -3.27 7.14
CA GLU A 95 20.56 -4.41 7.26
C GLU A 95 21.08 -5.39 8.33
N PRO A 96 20.20 -5.92 9.20
CA PRO A 96 20.60 -6.87 10.22
C PRO A 96 21.16 -8.13 9.54
N SER A 97 22.47 -8.35 9.67
CA SER A 97 23.12 -9.57 9.15
C SER A 97 23.19 -10.63 10.24
N SER A 98 22.62 -11.81 9.96
CA SER A 98 22.74 -12.97 10.83
C SER A 98 24.20 -13.40 11.00
N VAL A 99 25.00 -13.29 9.94
CA VAL A 99 26.41 -13.69 9.94
C VAL A 99 27.27 -12.78 10.83
N GLY A 100 27.04 -11.46 10.78
CA GLY A 100 27.80 -10.51 11.60
C GLY A 100 27.51 -10.66 13.10
N SER A 101 26.25 -10.91 13.44
CA SER A 101 25.82 -11.10 14.83
C SER A 101 26.38 -12.39 15.44
N VAL A 102 26.44 -13.46 14.65
CA VAL A 102 26.98 -14.76 15.08
C VAL A 102 28.51 -14.72 15.19
N ALA A 103 29.22 -14.21 14.17
CA ALA A 103 30.67 -14.12 14.19
C ALA A 103 31.19 -13.21 15.32
N GLY A 104 30.55 -12.06 15.53
CA GLY A 104 30.89 -11.14 16.61
C GLY A 104 30.66 -11.76 18.00
N GLY A 105 29.59 -12.54 18.15
CA GLY A 105 29.31 -13.27 19.38
C GLY A 105 30.38 -14.30 19.73
N PHE A 106 30.83 -15.10 18.77
CA PHE A 106 31.92 -16.07 18.99
C PHE A 106 33.22 -15.40 19.42
N VAL A 107 33.60 -14.28 18.78
CA VAL A 107 34.79 -13.51 19.16
C VAL A 107 34.65 -12.96 20.58
N ALA A 108 33.50 -12.39 20.94
CA ALA A 108 33.26 -11.87 22.27
C ALA A 108 33.31 -12.96 23.35
N ILE A 109 32.77 -14.15 23.06
CA ILE A 109 32.86 -15.31 23.95
C ILE A 109 34.32 -15.73 24.15
N ALA A 110 35.11 -15.84 23.07
CA ALA A 110 36.52 -16.20 23.15
C ALA A 110 37.33 -15.20 23.99
N VAL A 111 37.08 -13.89 23.80
CA VAL A 111 37.68 -12.83 24.62
C VAL A 111 37.27 -12.95 26.09
N GLY A 112 35.99 -13.20 26.36
CA GLY A 112 35.49 -13.41 27.72
C GLY A 112 36.15 -14.60 28.43
N VAL A 113 36.34 -15.71 27.71
CA VAL A 113 37.04 -16.90 28.24
C VAL A 113 38.51 -16.59 28.54
N VAL A 114 39.23 -15.94 27.61
CA VAL A 114 40.62 -15.54 27.82
C VAL A 114 40.75 -14.60 29.02
N TRP A 115 39.82 -13.66 29.17
CA TRP A 115 39.78 -12.73 30.30
C TRP A 115 39.60 -13.46 31.64
N ILE A 116 38.69 -14.43 31.72
CA ILE A 116 38.48 -15.24 32.94
C ILE A 116 39.76 -15.99 33.31
N ILE A 117 40.42 -16.63 32.34
CA ILE A 117 41.65 -17.38 32.57
C ILE A 117 42.77 -16.46 33.08
N ALA A 118 42.98 -15.32 32.42
CA ALA A 118 44.02 -14.36 32.78
C ALA A 118 43.80 -13.70 34.15
N THR A 119 42.55 -13.40 34.50
CA THR A 119 42.24 -12.75 35.79
C THR A 119 42.24 -13.73 36.96
N SER A 120 41.89 -14.99 36.70
CA SER A 120 41.95 -16.06 37.70
C SER A 120 43.40 -16.41 38.07
N SER A 121 44.33 -16.38 37.11
CA SER A 121 45.75 -16.65 37.39
C SER A 121 46.43 -15.55 38.22
N MET A 122 45.88 -14.33 38.19
CA MET A 122 46.36 -13.19 38.99
C MET A 122 45.73 -13.10 40.39
N HIS A 123 44.96 -14.11 40.82
CA HIS A 123 44.28 -14.15 42.13
C HIS A 123 43.38 -12.93 42.40
N ALA A 124 42.77 -12.36 41.35
CA ALA A 124 41.91 -11.19 41.47
C ALA A 124 40.44 -11.65 41.59
N PRO A 125 39.85 -11.70 42.80
CA PRO A 125 38.61 -12.45 43.06
C PRO A 125 37.35 -11.88 42.37
N LEU A 126 37.34 -10.59 42.02
CA LEU A 126 36.16 -9.92 41.44
C LEU A 126 36.21 -9.79 39.91
N PHE A 127 37.38 -9.88 39.29
CA PHE A 127 37.57 -9.62 37.86
C PHE A 127 37.02 -10.68 36.89
N PRO A 128 36.96 -11.99 37.24
CA PRO A 128 36.34 -13.01 36.41
C PRO A 128 34.84 -12.78 36.12
N ILE A 129 34.15 -12.06 37.01
CA ILE A 129 32.72 -11.74 36.85
C ILE A 129 32.47 -10.90 35.59
N PHE A 130 33.41 -10.00 35.23
CA PHE A 130 33.31 -9.23 33.99
C PHE A 130 33.38 -10.11 32.74
N GLY A 131 34.16 -11.19 32.76
CA GLY A 131 34.20 -12.15 31.66
C GLY A 131 32.87 -12.90 31.48
N LEU A 132 32.23 -13.28 32.59
CA LEU A 132 30.87 -13.87 32.57
C LEU A 132 29.84 -12.86 32.02
N LEU A 133 29.95 -11.59 32.38
CA LEU A 133 29.08 -10.52 31.86
C LEU A 133 29.26 -10.37 30.34
N ILE A 134 30.49 -10.34 29.83
CA ILE A 134 30.78 -10.26 28.39
C ILE A 134 30.14 -11.44 27.65
N ILE A 135 30.29 -12.66 28.17
CA ILE A 135 29.70 -13.87 27.58
C ILE A 135 28.17 -13.76 27.58
N GLY A 136 27.55 -13.30 28.68
CA GLY A 136 26.10 -13.10 28.76
C GLY A 136 25.58 -12.09 27.73
N VAL A 137 26.26 -10.94 27.59
CA VAL A 137 25.92 -9.92 26.59
C VAL A 137 26.13 -10.45 25.17
N ALA A 138 27.16 -11.25 24.93
CA ALA A 138 27.42 -11.85 23.63
C ALA A 138 26.30 -12.83 23.21
N ILE A 139 25.87 -13.71 24.11
CA ILE A 139 24.76 -14.66 23.87
C ILE A 139 23.47 -13.90 23.59
N TYR A 140 23.15 -12.89 24.42
CA TYR A 140 21.97 -12.05 24.21
C TYR A 140 22.02 -11.31 22.85
N GLY A 141 23.17 -10.77 22.49
CA GLY A 141 23.42 -10.13 21.20
C GLY A 141 23.22 -11.08 20.01
N MET A 142 23.69 -12.32 20.12
CA MET A 142 23.49 -13.34 19.08
C MET A 142 22.00 -13.66 18.89
N VAL A 143 21.28 -13.97 19.97
CA VAL A 143 19.85 -14.33 19.91
C VAL A 143 18.99 -13.18 19.40
N SER A 144 19.19 -11.98 19.94
CA SER A 144 18.44 -10.80 19.52
C SER A 144 18.76 -10.39 18.08
N GLY A 145 20.02 -10.53 17.65
CA GLY A 145 20.46 -10.27 16.28
C GLY A 145 19.84 -11.24 15.26
N THR A 146 19.83 -12.55 15.55
CA THR A 146 19.21 -13.54 14.67
C THR A 146 17.70 -13.35 14.58
N ASN A 147 17.03 -13.05 15.70
CA ASN A 147 15.59 -12.80 15.70
C ASN A 147 15.23 -11.57 14.86
N LYS A 148 15.99 -10.48 14.96
CA LYS A 148 15.79 -9.29 14.13
C LYS A 148 16.03 -9.56 12.65
N ALA A 149 17.08 -10.31 12.30
CA ALA A 149 17.38 -10.66 10.92
C ALA A 149 16.27 -11.54 10.29
N THR A 150 15.77 -12.53 11.03
CA THR A 150 14.65 -13.37 10.59
C THR A 150 13.35 -12.56 10.46
N ALA A 151 13.04 -11.69 11.43
CA ALA A 151 11.88 -10.82 11.37
C ALA A 151 11.94 -9.85 10.18
N PHE A 152 13.13 -9.34 9.86
CA PHE A 152 13.36 -8.49 8.69
C PHE A 152 13.13 -9.26 7.39
N LYS A 153 13.72 -10.47 7.27
CA LYS A 153 13.61 -11.28 6.05
C LYS A 153 12.17 -11.71 5.79
N SER A 154 11.50 -12.29 6.80
CA SER A 154 10.09 -12.71 6.69
C SER A 154 9.15 -11.53 6.46
N GLY A 155 9.38 -10.41 7.14
CA GLY A 155 8.62 -9.18 6.91
C GLY A 155 8.77 -8.65 5.49
N ARG A 156 9.98 -8.72 4.92
CA ARG A 156 10.26 -8.28 3.54
C ARG A 156 9.58 -9.16 2.52
N GLU A 157 9.67 -10.48 2.68
CA GLU A 157 9.01 -11.45 1.79
C GLU A 157 7.48 -11.24 1.77
N ASN A 158 6.87 -11.04 2.95
CA ASN A 158 5.43 -10.75 3.04
C ASN A 158 5.07 -9.42 2.36
N TYR A 159 5.86 -8.35 2.61
CA TYR A 159 5.66 -7.05 1.99
C TYR A 159 5.76 -7.11 0.45
N GLU A 160 6.79 -7.78 -0.07
CA GLU A 160 6.99 -7.94 -1.52
C GLU A 160 5.80 -8.69 -2.14
N SER A 161 5.36 -9.79 -1.53
CA SER A 161 4.20 -10.56 -2.01
C SER A 161 2.90 -9.75 -1.99
N GLU A 162 2.62 -9.01 -0.92
CA GLU A 162 1.39 -8.23 -0.79
C GLU A 162 1.38 -7.03 -1.75
N ARG A 163 2.56 -6.41 -1.94
CA ARG A 163 2.74 -5.33 -2.90
C ARG A 163 2.52 -5.78 -4.33
N GLU A 164 3.04 -6.95 -4.72
CA GLU A 164 2.82 -7.52 -6.05
C GLU A 164 1.34 -7.78 -6.34
N ASP A 165 0.59 -8.33 -5.37
CA ASP A 165 -0.86 -8.54 -5.49
C ASP A 165 -1.63 -7.23 -5.66
N LEU A 166 -1.33 -6.21 -4.86
CA LEU A 166 -1.97 -4.89 -4.98
C LEU A 166 -1.68 -4.23 -6.33
N ILE A 167 -0.46 -4.32 -6.83
CA ILE A 167 -0.09 -3.80 -8.15
C ILE A 167 -0.83 -4.55 -9.26
N ALA A 168 -0.91 -5.88 -9.18
CA ALA A 168 -1.63 -6.68 -10.16
C ALA A 168 -3.11 -6.30 -10.23
N ARG A 169 -3.77 -6.14 -9.07
CA ARG A 169 -5.17 -5.68 -8.99
C ARG A 169 -5.36 -4.27 -9.53
N LEU A 170 -4.42 -3.36 -9.23
CA LEU A 170 -4.45 -1.99 -9.73
C LEU A 170 -4.33 -1.95 -11.26
N GLU A 171 -3.45 -2.77 -11.84
CA GLU A 171 -3.34 -2.89 -13.29
C GLU A 171 -4.58 -3.48 -13.94
N GLU A 172 -5.21 -4.47 -13.31
CA GLU A 172 -6.46 -5.06 -13.81
C GLU A 172 -7.60 -4.04 -13.84
N GLU A 173 -7.80 -3.29 -12.75
CA GLU A 173 -8.85 -2.28 -12.68
C GLU A 173 -8.58 -1.10 -13.61
N ARG A 174 -7.31 -0.73 -13.84
CA ARG A 174 -6.94 0.32 -14.79
C ARG A 174 -7.21 -0.06 -16.26
N ARG A 175 -7.21 -1.37 -16.57
CA ARG A 175 -7.49 -1.87 -17.92
C ARG A 175 -8.99 -2.01 -18.21
N ARG A 176 -9.85 -2.00 -17.19
CA ARG A 176 -11.31 -2.02 -17.31
C ARG A 176 -11.87 -0.63 -17.57
#